data_AF-A0A7J3XB13-F1
#
_entry.id   AF-A0A7J3XB13-F1
#
_cell.length_a   1.000
_cell.length_b   1.000
_cell.length_c   1.000
_cell.angle_alpha   90.00
_cell.angle_beta   90.00
_cell.angle_gamma   90.00
#
_symmetry.space_group_name_H-M   'P 1'
#
loop_
_entity.id
_entity.type
_entity.pdbx_description
1 polymer ?
#
loop_
_entity_poly.entity_id
_entity_poly.type
_entity_poly.pdbx_seq_one_letter_code
_entity_poly.pdbx_strand_id
1 'polypeptide(L)'
;MQYDCPVVWLTEHVKDSTILVVGANVSEIDKGYERIYVVALGDGGAVEEVIRKVSNLSFVKSYEVIQRKRDIVKLSMVITKTRTMEASVTYDATPLATWVAIDGFERWTLGFHTYRQLRDFVSRVSEYDYIERSRVEEVPDILLAINYASLLRFTKETLKKLSDRQIRLLNTAIRQGYYEWPRLV
;
A
#
# COMPACT_ATOMS: atom_id res chain seq x y z
N MET A 1 8.91 -5.41 -11.87
CA MET A 1 7.57 -5.83 -11.47
C MET A 1 7.72 -7.02 -10.55
N GLN A 2 7.10 -7.00 -9.38
CA GLN A 2 7.24 -8.05 -8.36
C GLN A 2 6.16 -9.14 -8.54
N TYR A 3 6.40 -10.07 -9.48
CA TYR A 3 5.44 -11.13 -9.84
C TYR A 3 5.13 -12.14 -8.73
N ASP A 4 5.98 -12.22 -7.70
CA ASP A 4 5.77 -13.07 -6.52
C ASP A 4 4.90 -12.40 -5.44
N CYS A 5 4.51 -11.13 -5.62
CA CYS A 5 3.66 -10.40 -4.69
C CYS A 5 2.17 -10.58 -5.02
N PRO A 6 1.34 -11.11 -4.09
CA PRO A 6 -0.10 -11.23 -4.32
C PRO A 6 -0.79 -9.91 -4.59
N VAL A 7 -0.27 -8.83 -4.02
CA VAL A 7 -0.86 -7.50 -4.12
C VAL A 7 -0.68 -6.97 -5.54
N VAL A 8 0.52 -7.10 -6.12
CA VAL A 8 0.79 -6.79 -7.53
C VAL A 8 -0.15 -7.58 -8.44
N TRP A 9 -0.22 -8.90 -8.25
CA TRP A 9 -1.09 -9.76 -9.05
C TRP A 9 -2.56 -9.30 -8.98
N LEU A 10 -3.06 -8.96 -7.79
CA LEU A 10 -4.44 -8.48 -7.63
C LEU A 10 -4.67 -7.17 -8.40
N THR A 11 -3.72 -6.23 -8.40
CA THR A 11 -3.87 -4.98 -9.14
C THR A 11 -3.91 -5.18 -10.66
N GLU A 12 -3.28 -6.23 -11.17
CA GLU A 12 -3.34 -6.58 -12.60
C GLU A 12 -4.69 -7.22 -12.97
N HIS A 13 -5.24 -8.02 -12.06
CA HIS A 13 -6.37 -8.92 -12.33
C HIS A 13 -7.72 -8.42 -11.79
N VAL A 14 -7.75 -7.42 -10.91
CA VAL A 14 -8.98 -6.80 -10.41
C VAL A 14 -9.00 -5.35 -10.86
N LYS A 15 -9.76 -5.08 -11.93
CA LYS A 15 -9.93 -3.72 -12.45
C LYS A 15 -10.78 -2.89 -11.48
N ASP A 16 -10.65 -1.57 -11.59
CA ASP A 16 -11.40 -0.60 -10.79
C ASP A 16 -11.26 -0.77 -9.27
N SER A 17 -10.14 -1.38 -8.85
CA SER A 17 -9.76 -1.53 -7.45
C SER A 17 -8.43 -0.82 -7.16
N THR A 18 -8.31 -0.27 -5.96
CA THR A 18 -7.04 0.23 -5.41
C THR A 18 -6.67 -0.65 -4.23
N ILE A 19 -5.45 -1.16 -4.21
CA ILE A 19 -4.99 -2.12 -3.19
C ILE A 19 -3.79 -1.53 -2.47
N LEU A 20 -3.90 -1.42 -1.15
CA LEU A 20 -2.91 -0.80 -0.27
C LEU A 20 -2.43 -1.82 0.74
N VAL A 21 -1.12 -1.92 0.97
CA VAL A 21 -0.58 -2.74 2.07
C VAL A 21 -0.24 -1.82 3.22
N VAL A 22 -1.11 -1.79 4.24
CA VAL A 22 -1.04 -0.87 5.37
C VAL A 22 -0.11 -1.34 6.50
N GLY A 23 0.39 -2.57 6.39
CA GLY A 23 1.38 -3.09 7.32
C GLY A 23 1.78 -4.51 6.99
N ALA A 24 2.89 -4.94 7.58
CA ALA A 24 3.35 -6.31 7.51
C ALA A 24 3.90 -6.76 8.87
N ASN A 25 3.71 -8.04 9.16
CA ASN A 25 4.33 -8.75 10.25
C ASN A 25 5.21 -9.86 9.67
N VAL A 26 6.51 -9.66 9.81
CA VAL A 26 7.57 -10.52 9.27
C VAL A 26 8.11 -11.52 10.30
N SER A 27 7.41 -11.72 11.43
CA SER A 27 7.86 -12.60 12.53
C SER A 27 8.08 -14.05 12.11
N GLU A 28 7.53 -14.49 10.97
CA GLU A 28 7.66 -15.86 10.45
C GLU A 28 8.44 -15.93 9.13
N ILE A 29 9.18 -14.87 8.76
CA ILE A 29 9.88 -14.80 7.49
C ILE A 29 10.92 -15.93 7.32
N ASP A 30 11.54 -16.37 8.41
CA ASP A 30 12.47 -17.51 8.43
C ASP A 30 11.78 -18.84 8.07
N LYS A 31 10.48 -18.94 8.32
CA LYS A 31 9.65 -20.10 7.94
C LYS A 31 9.15 -20.01 6.49
N GLY A 32 9.50 -18.95 5.77
CA GLY A 32 9.08 -18.71 4.40
C GLY A 32 7.73 -18.01 4.26
N TYR A 33 7.16 -17.47 5.33
CA TYR A 33 5.84 -16.84 5.33
C TYR A 33 5.84 -15.48 5.98
N GLU A 34 4.91 -14.64 5.54
CA GLU A 34 4.71 -13.31 6.10
C GLU A 34 3.24 -12.98 6.18
N ARG A 35 2.86 -12.16 7.16
CA ARG A 35 1.49 -11.66 7.27
C ARG A 35 1.44 -10.21 6.81
N ILE A 36 0.66 -9.92 5.78
CA ILE A 36 0.41 -8.56 5.31
C ILE A 36 -1.02 -8.13 5.62
N TYR A 37 -1.19 -6.84 5.87
CA TYR A 37 -2.49 -6.21 6.11
C TYR A 37 -2.83 -5.35 4.90
N VAL A 38 -3.92 -5.71 4.24
CA VAL A 38 -4.30 -5.14 2.94
C VAL A 38 -5.62 -4.41 3.06
N VAL A 39 -5.71 -3.24 2.45
CA VAL A 39 -6.96 -2.51 2.23
C VAL A 39 -7.22 -2.47 0.74
N ALA A 40 -8.32 -3.06 0.31
CA ALA A 40 -8.81 -2.91 -1.05
C ALA A 40 -10.02 -1.98 -1.08
N LEU A 41 -9.99 -1.04 -2.00
CA LEU A 41 -11.01 -0.03 -2.25
C LEU A 41 -11.53 -0.20 -3.67
N GLY A 42 -12.82 -0.04 -3.88
CA GLY A 42 -13.45 -0.19 -5.19
C GLY A 42 -14.95 -0.11 -5.06
N ASP A 43 -15.70 -0.36 -6.13
CA ASP A 43 -17.13 -0.61 -5.97
C ASP A 43 -17.38 -1.99 -5.31
N GLY A 44 -18.65 -2.29 -5.01
CA GLY A 44 -19.00 -3.55 -4.35
C GLY A 44 -18.69 -4.80 -5.19
N GLY A 45 -18.62 -4.67 -6.51
CA GLY A 45 -18.20 -5.75 -7.39
C GLY A 45 -16.70 -5.98 -7.32
N ALA A 46 -15.91 -4.91 -7.40
CA ALA A 46 -14.45 -4.96 -7.29
C ALA A 46 -14.00 -5.52 -5.94
N VAL A 47 -14.63 -5.10 -4.84
CA VAL A 47 -14.32 -5.60 -3.48
C VAL A 47 -14.62 -7.10 -3.35
N GLU A 48 -15.76 -7.56 -3.87
CA GLU A 48 -16.08 -8.99 -3.87
C GLU A 48 -15.11 -9.79 -4.74
N GLU A 49 -14.72 -9.22 -5.88
CA GLU A 49 -13.76 -9.85 -6.77
C GLU A 49 -12.38 -9.99 -6.11
N VAL A 50 -11.91 -8.99 -5.35
CA VAL A 50 -10.67 -9.10 -4.55
C VAL A 50 -10.75 -10.29 -3.61
N ILE A 51 -11.81 -10.40 -2.80
CA ILE A 51 -11.97 -11.50 -1.83
C ILE A 51 -11.95 -12.85 -2.55
N ARG A 52 -12.73 -12.98 -3.63
CA ARG A 52 -12.82 -14.20 -4.44
C ARG A 52 -11.50 -14.59 -5.08
N LYS A 53 -10.68 -13.63 -5.51
CA LYS A 53 -9.36 -13.93 -6.08
C LYS A 53 -8.36 -14.32 -5.00
N VAL A 54 -8.31 -13.57 -3.89
CA VAL A 54 -7.45 -13.87 -2.74
C VAL A 54 -7.62 -15.31 -2.25
N SER A 55 -8.85 -15.82 -2.23
CA SER A 55 -9.11 -17.19 -1.79
C SER A 55 -8.54 -18.28 -2.71
N ASN A 56 -8.13 -17.94 -3.93
CA ASN A 56 -7.65 -18.89 -4.94
C ASN A 56 -6.19 -18.62 -5.36
N LEU A 57 -5.49 -17.68 -4.70
CA LEU A 57 -4.11 -17.34 -5.04
C LEU A 57 -3.13 -18.33 -4.40
N SER A 58 -2.30 -18.98 -5.22
CA SER A 58 -1.36 -20.02 -4.78
C SER A 58 -0.27 -19.53 -3.81
N PHE A 59 0.08 -18.25 -3.87
CA PHE A 59 1.03 -17.60 -2.97
C PHE A 59 0.35 -16.99 -1.72
N VAL A 60 -0.95 -17.20 -1.54
CA VAL A 60 -1.71 -16.85 -0.33
C VAL A 60 -2.06 -18.15 0.40
N LYS A 61 -1.38 -18.40 1.53
CA LYS A 61 -1.61 -19.59 2.35
C LYS A 61 -2.94 -19.53 3.09
N SER A 62 -3.27 -18.36 3.63
CA SER A 62 -4.55 -18.10 4.28
C SER A 62 -4.86 -16.62 4.27
N TYR A 63 -6.13 -16.27 4.44
CA TYR A 63 -6.56 -14.88 4.59
C TYR A 63 -7.74 -14.79 5.57
N GLU A 64 -7.90 -13.63 6.15
CA GLU A 64 -8.99 -13.27 7.06
C GLU A 64 -9.58 -11.92 6.64
N VAL A 65 -10.90 -11.84 6.57
CA VAL A 65 -11.60 -10.58 6.33
C VAL A 65 -11.81 -9.87 7.68
N ILE A 66 -11.01 -8.84 7.94
CA ILE A 66 -11.09 -8.04 9.17
C ILE A 66 -12.31 -7.12 9.14
N GLN A 67 -12.56 -6.49 7.99
CA GLN A 67 -13.67 -5.56 7.82
C GLN A 67 -14.15 -5.59 6.38
N ARG A 68 -15.47 -5.57 6.19
CA ARG A 68 -16.11 -5.47 4.88
C ARG A 68 -17.21 -4.42 4.91
N LYS A 69 -17.15 -3.49 3.96
CA LYS A 69 -18.24 -2.56 3.63
C LYS A 69 -18.49 -2.65 2.13
N ARG A 70 -19.43 -1.83 1.63
CA ARG A 70 -19.81 -1.81 0.20
C ARG A 70 -18.63 -1.49 -0.72
N ASP A 71 -17.72 -0.62 -0.30
CA ASP A 71 -16.68 -0.03 -1.14
C ASP A 71 -15.25 -0.23 -0.59
N ILE A 72 -15.12 -0.96 0.51
CA ILE A 72 -13.85 -1.22 1.17
C ILE A 72 -13.85 -2.61 1.81
N VAL A 73 -12.73 -3.32 1.66
CA VAL A 73 -12.41 -4.52 2.44
C VAL A 73 -11.01 -4.39 3.05
N LYS A 74 -10.90 -4.84 4.31
CA LYS A 74 -9.63 -5.00 5.00
C LYS A 74 -9.36 -6.48 5.19
N LEU A 75 -8.18 -6.91 4.77
CA LEU A 75 -7.74 -8.30 4.79
C LEU A 75 -6.47 -8.43 5.62
N SER A 76 -6.35 -9.51 6.38
CA SER A 76 -5.06 -10.05 6.81
C SER A 76 -4.76 -11.22 5.89
N MET A 77 -3.57 -11.27 5.29
CA MET A 77 -3.16 -12.34 4.39
C MET A 77 -1.84 -12.94 4.87
N VAL A 78 -1.76 -14.26 4.97
CA VAL A 78 -0.50 -14.98 5.13
C VAL A 78 -0.02 -15.40 3.76
N ILE A 79 1.12 -14.85 3.35
CA ILE A 79 1.66 -15.01 2.00
C ILE A 79 3.01 -15.72 2.06
N THR A 80 3.40 -16.35 0.95
CA THR A 80 4.78 -16.81 0.78
C THR A 80 5.70 -15.59 0.77
N LYS A 81 6.83 -15.66 1.49
CA LYS A 81 7.79 -14.56 1.53
C LYS A 81 8.25 -14.18 0.13
N THR A 82 8.43 -12.89 -0.09
CA THR A 82 8.95 -12.37 -1.36
C THR A 82 10.42 -12.03 -1.22
N ARG A 83 11.14 -11.94 -2.35
CA ARG A 83 12.56 -11.54 -2.33
C ARG A 83 12.77 -10.16 -1.73
N THR A 84 11.88 -9.21 -2.03
CA THR A 84 11.95 -7.84 -1.51
C THR A 84 11.77 -7.80 0.00
N MET A 85 10.81 -8.56 0.54
CA MET A 85 10.58 -8.63 1.98
C MET A 85 11.73 -9.33 2.71
N GLU A 86 12.21 -10.46 2.17
CA GLU A 86 13.37 -11.17 2.72
C GLU A 86 14.61 -10.27 2.76
N ALA A 87 14.89 -9.55 1.67
CA ALA A 87 15.99 -8.59 1.62
C ALA A 87 15.77 -7.44 2.62
N SER A 88 14.54 -6.97 2.79
CA SER A 88 14.24 -5.87 3.71
C SER A 88 14.58 -6.24 5.16
N VAL A 89 14.22 -7.45 5.60
CA VAL A 89 14.59 -7.94 6.93
C VAL A 89 16.09 -8.22 7.03
N THR A 90 16.67 -8.87 6.02
CA THR A 90 18.10 -9.27 6.02
C THR A 90 19.05 -8.08 6.11
N TYR A 91 18.71 -6.97 5.45
CA TYR A 91 19.57 -5.78 5.37
C TYR A 91 19.10 -4.64 6.26
N ASP A 92 18.16 -4.90 7.17
CA ASP A 92 17.64 -3.92 8.13
C ASP A 92 17.08 -2.67 7.43
N ALA A 93 16.34 -2.91 6.34
CA ALA A 93 15.68 -1.85 5.60
C ALA A 93 14.44 -1.40 6.37
N THR A 94 14.42 -0.14 6.79
CA THR A 94 13.30 0.43 7.56
C THR A 94 12.24 0.97 6.60
N PRO A 95 10.98 0.49 6.62
CA PRO A 95 9.91 1.10 5.86
C PRO A 95 9.66 2.53 6.33
N LEU A 96 9.75 3.49 5.41
CA LEU A 96 9.51 4.92 5.67
C LEU A 96 8.11 5.36 5.25
N ALA A 97 7.41 4.54 4.45
CA ALA A 97 6.04 4.77 4.03
C ALA A 97 5.30 3.44 3.83
N THR A 98 3.96 3.51 3.88
CA THR A 98 3.04 2.43 3.48
C THR A 98 3.35 1.93 2.07
N TRP A 99 3.27 0.62 1.84
CA TRP A 99 3.49 0.06 0.51
C TRP A 99 2.22 0.19 -0.33
N VAL A 100 2.38 0.71 -1.54
CA VAL A 100 1.27 1.03 -2.42
C VAL A 100 1.45 0.24 -3.70
N ALA A 101 0.48 -0.62 -4.02
CA ALA A 101 0.43 -1.35 -5.27
C ALA A 101 -0.63 -0.74 -6.19
N ILE A 102 -0.22 -0.28 -7.37
CA ILE A 102 -1.10 0.33 -8.36
C ILE A 102 -0.63 -0.11 -9.74
N ASP A 103 -1.57 -0.53 -10.60
CA ASP A 103 -1.33 -0.88 -12.00
C ASP A 103 -0.20 -1.90 -12.23
N GLY A 104 -0.08 -2.92 -11.37
CA GLY A 104 0.96 -3.94 -11.48
C GLY A 104 2.32 -3.52 -10.93
N PHE A 105 2.43 -2.36 -10.28
CA PHE A 105 3.66 -1.89 -9.65
C PHE A 105 3.47 -1.70 -8.16
N GLU A 106 4.43 -2.19 -7.37
CA GLU A 106 4.50 -1.94 -5.94
C GLU A 106 5.60 -0.92 -5.64
N ARG A 107 5.25 0.13 -4.88
CA ARG A 107 6.20 1.15 -4.45
C ARG A 107 6.62 0.93 -3.01
N TRP A 108 7.91 0.70 -2.83
CA TRP A 108 8.58 0.58 -1.54
C TRP A 108 9.38 1.85 -1.25
N THR A 109 9.20 2.43 -0.06
CA THR A 109 10.05 3.53 0.42
C THR A 109 10.81 3.02 1.63
N LEU A 110 12.12 2.79 1.47
CA LEU A 110 12.97 2.15 2.46
C LEU A 110 14.14 3.06 2.85
N GLY A 111 14.42 3.12 4.14
CA GLY A 111 15.60 3.76 4.73
C GLY A 111 16.65 2.72 5.09
N PHE A 112 17.92 3.10 5.00
CA PHE A 112 19.06 2.25 5.35
C PHE A 112 20.03 3.02 6.25
N HIS A 113 20.56 2.37 7.28
CA HIS A 113 21.53 2.99 8.19
C HIS A 113 22.88 3.27 7.50
N THR A 114 23.26 2.44 6.52
CA THR A 114 24.51 2.59 5.79
C THR A 114 24.33 2.42 4.29
N TYR A 115 25.20 3.07 3.51
CA TYR A 115 25.24 2.89 2.06
C TYR A 115 25.57 1.44 1.65
N ARG A 116 26.35 0.74 2.48
CA ARG A 116 26.66 -0.68 2.26
C ARG A 116 25.40 -1.54 2.30
N GLN A 117 24.55 -1.37 3.31
CA GLN A 117 23.27 -2.09 3.40
C GLN A 117 22.38 -1.82 2.19
N LEU A 118 22.27 -0.56 1.75
CA LEU A 118 21.53 -0.22 0.53
C LEU A 118 22.07 -0.99 -0.68
N ARG A 119 23.39 -0.97 -0.91
CA ARG A 119 24.01 -1.66 -2.04
C ARG A 119 23.77 -3.17 -1.98
N ASP A 120 23.93 -3.76 -0.80
CA ASP A 120 23.77 -5.19 -0.60
C ASP A 120 22.28 -5.59 -0.76
N PHE A 121 21.33 -4.76 -0.30
CA PHE A 121 19.89 -4.91 -0.58
C PHE A 121 19.58 -4.88 -2.07
N VAL A 122 20.06 -3.85 -2.79
CA VAL A 122 19.87 -3.70 -4.25
C VAL A 122 20.40 -4.91 -5.01
N SER A 123 21.52 -5.49 -4.56
CA SER A 123 22.11 -6.66 -5.21
C SER A 123 21.28 -7.94 -5.07
N ARG A 124 20.37 -8.00 -4.08
CA ARG A 124 19.51 -9.15 -3.79
C ARG A 124 18.13 -9.06 -4.45
N VAL A 125 17.60 -7.86 -4.65
CA VAL A 125 16.34 -7.64 -5.36
C VAL A 125 16.62 -7.55 -6.87
N SER A 126 16.31 -8.60 -7.63
CA SER A 126 16.80 -8.74 -9.02
C SER A 126 16.11 -7.82 -10.06
N GLU A 127 16.92 -6.96 -10.68
CA GLU A 127 16.97 -6.44 -12.07
C GLU A 127 15.74 -6.02 -12.91
N TYR A 128 14.48 -6.19 -12.51
CA TYR A 128 13.33 -5.76 -13.34
C TYR A 128 12.42 -4.68 -12.71
N ASP A 129 12.91 -3.92 -11.72
CA ASP A 129 12.06 -2.98 -10.96
C ASP A 129 12.77 -1.74 -10.41
N TYR A 130 13.66 -1.11 -11.17
CA TYR A 130 14.39 0.09 -10.70
C TYR A 130 14.16 1.30 -11.61
N ILE A 131 13.16 2.12 -11.29
CA ILE A 131 12.83 3.34 -12.07
C ILE A 131 13.43 4.61 -11.45
N GLU A 132 13.70 4.67 -10.13
CA GLU A 132 14.26 5.89 -9.54
C GLU A 132 15.02 5.64 -8.23
N ARG A 133 16.22 6.22 -8.10
CA ARG A 133 16.97 6.34 -6.84
C ARG A 133 16.93 7.79 -6.41
N SER A 134 16.10 8.13 -5.43
CA SER A 134 16.23 9.39 -4.71
C SER A 134 16.95 9.14 -3.40
N ARG A 135 18.12 9.76 -3.21
CA ARG A 135 18.73 9.86 -1.89
C ARG A 135 17.89 10.86 -1.11
N VAL A 136 17.23 10.36 -0.09
CA VAL A 136 16.38 11.15 0.79
C VAL A 136 17.19 11.35 2.07
N GLU A 137 17.81 12.53 2.24
CA GLU A 137 18.58 12.86 3.45
C GLU A 137 17.69 13.14 4.65
N GLU A 138 16.50 13.67 4.40
CA GLU A 138 15.39 13.77 5.34
C GLU A 138 14.16 13.19 4.67
N VAL A 139 13.42 12.30 5.37
CA VAL A 139 12.13 11.82 4.87
C VAL A 139 11.26 13.04 4.66
N PRO A 140 10.93 13.43 3.41
CA PRO A 140 10.17 14.64 3.16
C PRO A 140 8.84 14.50 3.88
N ASP A 141 8.36 15.56 4.51
CA ASP A 141 7.07 15.54 5.22
C ASP A 141 5.93 15.02 4.34
N ILE A 142 6.06 15.18 3.01
CA ILE A 142 5.11 14.63 2.05
C ILE A 142 5.10 13.08 2.02
N LEU A 143 6.23 12.40 2.24
CA LEU A 143 6.30 10.93 2.37
C LEU A 143 5.73 10.44 3.71
N LEU A 144 5.88 11.22 4.79
CA LEU A 144 5.20 10.94 6.07
C LEU A 144 3.68 11.16 5.95
N ALA A 145 3.26 12.18 5.20
CA ALA A 145 1.88 12.41 4.83
C ALA A 145 1.34 11.36 3.84
N ILE A 146 2.19 10.59 3.13
CA ILE A 146 1.77 9.50 2.22
C ILE A 146 1.10 8.33 2.95
N ASN A 147 1.33 8.16 4.26
CA ASN A 147 0.49 7.26 5.08
C ASN A 147 -1.01 7.63 4.98
N TYR A 148 -1.33 8.88 4.67
CA TYR A 148 -2.66 9.36 4.33
C TYR A 148 -2.82 9.69 2.83
N ALA A 149 -1.75 9.92 2.07
CA ALA A 149 -1.87 10.35 0.68
C ALA A 149 -2.26 9.22 -0.29
N SER A 150 -2.05 7.94 0.05
CA SER A 150 -2.69 6.83 -0.67
C SER A 150 -4.22 6.84 -0.48
N LEU A 151 -4.69 7.19 0.72
CA LEU A 151 -6.10 7.53 1.00
C LEU A 151 -6.53 8.84 0.31
N LEU A 152 -5.65 9.84 0.13
CA LEU A 152 -5.96 11.10 -0.58
C LEU A 152 -5.90 10.97 -2.12
N ARG A 153 -5.15 10.00 -2.67
CA ARG A 153 -5.18 9.73 -4.11
C ARG A 153 -6.53 9.11 -4.50
N PHE A 154 -7.12 8.32 -3.60
CA PHE A 154 -8.50 7.86 -3.67
C PHE A 154 -9.51 9.02 -3.54
N THR A 155 -9.25 10.02 -2.69
CA THR A 155 -10.07 11.23 -2.70
C THR A 155 -9.95 11.95 -4.04
N LYS A 156 -8.82 11.96 -4.75
CA LYS A 156 -8.73 12.64 -6.05
C LYS A 156 -9.73 12.13 -7.10
N GLU A 157 -9.94 10.82 -7.22
CA GLU A 157 -10.96 10.26 -8.15
C GLU A 157 -12.39 10.45 -7.64
N THR A 158 -12.60 10.48 -6.33
CA THR A 158 -13.90 10.76 -5.72
C THR A 158 -14.24 12.25 -5.78
N LEU A 159 -13.24 13.12 -5.64
CA LEU A 159 -13.28 14.58 -5.78
C LEU A 159 -13.59 14.96 -7.23
N LYS A 160 -13.08 14.21 -8.22
CA LYS A 160 -13.46 14.37 -9.64
C LYS A 160 -14.93 14.06 -9.92
N LYS A 161 -15.57 13.20 -9.11
CA LYS A 161 -17.01 12.88 -9.21
C LYS A 161 -17.89 13.89 -8.47
N LEU A 162 -17.32 14.83 -7.72
CA LEU A 162 -18.09 15.86 -7.05
C LEU A 162 -18.53 16.93 -8.06
N SER A 163 -19.79 17.32 -7.97
CA SER A 163 -20.27 18.52 -8.65
C SER A 163 -19.60 19.78 -8.09
N ASP A 164 -19.58 20.86 -8.88
CA ASP A 164 -19.04 22.15 -8.44
C ASP A 164 -19.65 22.63 -7.12
N ARG A 165 -20.92 22.31 -6.88
CA ARG A 165 -21.61 22.63 -5.63
C ARG A 165 -21.03 21.87 -4.44
N GLN A 166 -20.75 20.58 -4.60
CA GLN A 166 -20.16 19.75 -3.55
C GLN A 166 -18.70 20.14 -3.27
N ILE A 167 -17.94 20.51 -4.31
CA ILE A 167 -16.59 21.04 -4.16
C ILE A 167 -16.60 22.34 -3.36
N ARG A 168 -17.50 23.28 -3.68
CA ARG A 168 -17.65 24.53 -2.92
C ARG A 168 -17.99 24.28 -1.46
N LEU A 169 -18.90 23.36 -1.17
CA LEU A 169 -19.28 22.98 0.20
C LEU A 169 -18.10 22.38 0.99
N LEU A 170 -17.35 21.46 0.37
CA LEU A 170 -16.18 20.86 0.99
C LEU A 170 -15.11 21.92 1.31
N ASN A 171 -14.83 22.82 0.36
CA ASN A 171 -13.89 23.92 0.56
C ASN A 171 -14.32 24.85 1.70
N THR A 172 -15.61 25.16 1.83
CA THR A 172 -16.12 25.96 2.95
C THR A 172 -15.92 25.24 4.28
N ALA A 173 -16.24 23.94 4.36
CA ALA A 173 -16.08 23.17 5.59
C ALA A 173 -14.61 23.07 6.03
N ILE A 174 -13.68 22.89 5.09
CA ILE A 174 -12.24 22.91 5.37
C ILE A 174 -11.80 24.28 5.88
N ARG A 175 -12.17 25.37 5.20
CA ARG A 175 -11.79 26.73 5.61
C ARG A 175 -12.35 27.14 6.97
N GLN A 176 -13.48 26.57 7.37
CA GLN A 176 -14.08 26.78 8.70
C GLN A 176 -13.53 25.84 9.76
N GLY A 177 -12.44 25.10 9.49
CA GLY A 177 -11.82 24.20 10.44
C GLY A 177 -12.75 23.08 10.92
N TYR A 178 -13.80 22.73 10.16
CA TYR A 178 -14.82 21.76 10.57
C TYR A 178 -14.23 20.37 10.86
N TYR A 179 -13.16 20.02 10.15
CA TYR A 179 -12.42 18.77 10.26
C TYR A 179 -11.09 18.91 11.02
N GLU A 180 -10.74 20.11 11.47
CA GLU A 180 -9.53 20.34 12.29
C GLU A 180 -9.82 20.10 13.77
N TRP A 181 -8.79 19.76 14.54
CA TRP A 181 -8.88 19.64 15.99
C TRP A 181 -7.76 20.42 16.70
N PRO A 182 -8.08 21.38 17.59
CA PRO A 182 -9.43 21.87 17.90
C PRO A 182 -10.03 22.61 16.68
N ARG A 183 -11.37 22.65 16.61
CA ARG A 183 -12.05 23.39 15.54
C ARG A 183 -11.71 24.88 15.65
N LEU A 184 -11.37 25.50 14.52
CA LEU A 184 -11.25 26.95 14.43
C LEU A 184 -12.67 27.54 14.51
N VAL A 185 -13.03 28.07 15.68
CA VAL A 185 -14.29 28.81 15.90
C VAL A 185 -14.02 30.29 15.71
#